data_AF-A0A2V5UT70-F1
#
_entry.id   AF-A0A2V5UT70-F1
#
_cell.length_a   1.000
_cell.length_b   1.000
_cell.length_c   1.000
_cell.angle_alpha   90.00
_cell.angle_beta   90.00
_cell.angle_gamma   90.00
#
_symmetry.space_group_name_H-M   'P 1'
#
loop_
_entity.id
_entity.type
_entity.pdbx_description
1 polymer ?
#
loop_
_entity_poly.entity_id
_entity_poly.type
_entity_poly.pdbx_seq_one_letter_code
_entity_poly.pdbx_strand_id
1 'polypeptide(L)'
;MKTAFYSLILSVCVFLAARGDLTIAYSTTVQPASDAQNAQASPGEAPPGAAAATNMTIKVKGDKLRIDVSSPQVTTILDGTTGELINLLNDKKTVVRISGDKMKAIADMLNKFSNKKENREKPRLIPTGQKEIINGYETEQYTYEGPDFKATYWIAPNYPNGAHVLAQLQSIKSEFWDAANTKMPDFRDFPGLPIRMQIIVGKENQPGEHGAAPAHPTEITSTVTGVSLDSIPDSQFSVPADFKETKLPNIFNKAAIPSASPSP
;
A
#
# COMPACT_ATOMS: atom_id res chain seq x y z
N MET A 1 19.91 57.82 -35.28
CA MET A 1 20.07 56.52 -34.58
C MET A 1 18.97 56.41 -33.53
N LYS A 2 18.00 55.52 -33.72
CA LYS A 2 16.95 55.16 -32.75
C LYS A 2 16.93 53.64 -32.69
N THR A 3 17.53 53.06 -31.67
CA THR A 3 17.53 51.61 -31.45
C THR A 3 16.48 51.24 -30.41
N ALA A 4 15.64 50.29 -30.82
CA ALA A 4 14.46 49.80 -30.13
C ALA A 4 14.80 49.06 -28.83
N PHE A 5 13.94 49.23 -27.82
CA PHE A 5 13.86 48.35 -26.66
C PHE A 5 13.14 47.05 -27.07
N TYR A 6 13.87 45.94 -27.14
CA TYR A 6 13.28 44.61 -27.17
C TYR A 6 13.01 44.16 -25.72
N SER A 7 11.73 44.06 -25.37
CA SER A 7 11.26 43.46 -24.13
C SER A 7 11.42 41.94 -24.20
N LEU A 8 12.32 41.39 -23.40
CA LEU A 8 12.44 39.96 -23.16
C LEU A 8 11.40 39.55 -22.11
N ILE A 9 10.21 39.14 -22.56
CA ILE A 9 9.26 38.44 -21.68
C ILE A 9 9.83 37.04 -21.46
N LEU A 10 10.48 36.86 -20.31
CA LEU A 10 10.82 35.55 -19.77
C LEU A 10 9.49 34.84 -19.46
N SER A 11 8.96 34.09 -20.43
CA SER A 11 7.86 33.17 -20.20
C SER A 11 8.38 32.08 -19.26
N VAL A 12 8.20 32.30 -17.96
CA VAL A 12 8.36 31.28 -16.93
C VAL A 12 7.29 30.24 -17.21
N CYS A 13 7.61 29.25 -18.04
CA CYS A 13 6.93 27.97 -18.02
C CYS A 13 7.23 27.38 -16.64
N VAL A 14 6.33 27.63 -15.69
CA VAL A 14 6.23 26.80 -14.50
C VAL A 14 5.89 25.42 -15.05
N PHE A 15 6.90 24.57 -15.21
CA PHE A 15 6.71 23.14 -15.26
C PHE A 15 6.15 22.75 -13.89
N LEU A 16 4.85 23.01 -13.66
CA LEU A 16 4.12 22.21 -12.69
C LEU A 16 4.33 20.80 -13.21
N ALA A 17 5.16 20.02 -12.50
CA ALA A 17 5.18 18.59 -12.64
C ALA A 17 3.73 18.15 -12.41
N ALA A 18 2.99 17.99 -13.50
CA ALA A 18 1.61 17.57 -13.44
C ALA A 18 1.66 16.18 -12.80
N ARG A 19 1.15 16.08 -11.56
CA ARG A 19 0.87 14.77 -10.97
C ARG A 19 -0.14 14.12 -11.91
N GLY A 20 0.32 13.12 -12.63
CA GLY A 20 -0.50 12.35 -13.55
C GLY A 20 -1.42 11.42 -12.78
N ASP A 21 -2.55 11.10 -13.40
CA ASP A 21 -3.40 10.02 -12.90
C ASP A 21 -2.67 8.68 -13.14
N LEU A 22 -2.81 7.74 -12.23
CA LEU A 22 -2.17 6.42 -12.30
C LEU A 22 -3.18 5.33 -11.92
N THR A 23 -3.26 4.28 -12.73
CA THR A 23 -3.95 3.04 -12.40
C THR A 23 -2.98 1.87 -12.51
N ILE A 24 -2.89 1.03 -11.48
CA ILE A 24 -2.15 -0.23 -11.49
C ILE A 24 -3.11 -1.37 -11.17
N ALA A 25 -3.20 -2.35 -12.07
CA ALA A 25 -3.97 -3.57 -11.86
C ALA A 25 -3.04 -4.70 -11.38
N TYR A 26 -3.53 -5.48 -10.42
CA TYR A 26 -2.85 -6.63 -9.83
C TYR A 26 -3.75 -7.86 -9.88
N SER A 27 -3.12 -9.02 -10.06
CA SER A 27 -3.68 -10.33 -9.75
C SER A 27 -3.02 -10.84 -8.48
N THR A 28 -3.83 -11.19 -7.47
CA THR A 28 -3.36 -11.62 -6.15
C THR A 28 -3.83 -13.02 -5.83
N THR A 29 -2.92 -13.93 -5.47
CA THR A 29 -3.23 -15.27 -4.99
C THR A 29 -2.91 -15.39 -3.50
N VAL A 30 -3.71 -16.17 -2.78
CA VAL A 30 -3.50 -16.47 -1.36
C VAL A 30 -3.38 -17.98 -1.19
N GLN A 31 -2.34 -18.43 -0.51
CA GLN A 31 -2.05 -19.84 -0.28
C GLN A 31 -1.52 -20.04 1.15
N PRO A 32 -1.68 -21.24 1.75
CA PRO A 32 -0.85 -21.61 2.89
C PRO A 32 0.62 -21.52 2.48
N ALA A 33 1.44 -20.86 3.29
CA ALA A 33 2.88 -20.84 3.05
C ALA A 33 3.41 -22.26 3.17
N SER A 34 3.92 -22.81 2.06
CA SER A 34 4.60 -24.10 2.06
C SER A 34 5.98 -23.96 2.69
N ASP A 35 6.42 -24.96 3.45
CA ASP A 35 7.81 -25.05 3.88
C ASP A 35 8.71 -25.00 2.64
N ALA A 36 9.58 -24.00 2.59
CA ALA A 36 10.48 -23.70 1.48
C ALA A 36 11.57 -24.78 1.36
N GLN A 37 11.19 -25.99 0.95
CA GLN A 37 12.10 -27.10 0.68
C GLN A 37 11.45 -28.08 -0.30
N ASN A 38 11.04 -27.57 -1.47
CA ASN A 38 10.92 -28.28 -2.76
C ASN A 38 9.90 -27.54 -3.64
N ALA A 39 10.29 -26.40 -4.21
CA ALA A 39 9.54 -25.81 -5.30
C ALA A 39 10.50 -25.18 -6.30
N GLN A 40 11.15 -26.05 -7.07
CA GLN A 40 11.52 -25.68 -8.43
C GLN A 40 10.21 -25.69 -9.24
N ALA A 41 9.39 -24.66 -9.05
CA ALA A 41 8.17 -24.47 -9.82
C ALA A 41 8.58 -23.92 -11.19
N SER A 42 8.23 -24.64 -12.25
CA SER A 42 8.30 -24.09 -13.61
C SER A 42 7.40 -22.86 -13.70
N PRO A 43 7.83 -21.79 -14.40
CA PRO A 43 7.01 -20.60 -14.58
C PRO A 43 5.82 -20.95 -15.49
N GLY A 44 4.63 -21.12 -14.92
CA GLY A 44 3.40 -21.25 -15.73
C GLY A 44 2.21 -21.95 -15.08
N GLU A 45 2.39 -22.76 -14.04
CA GLU A 45 1.28 -23.51 -13.42
C GLU A 45 1.08 -23.13 -11.95
N ALA A 46 -0.15 -22.73 -11.62
CA ALA A 46 -0.56 -22.52 -10.24
C ALA A 46 -0.51 -23.87 -9.48
N PRO A 47 0.09 -23.93 -8.28
CA PRO A 47 0.10 -25.16 -7.48
C PRO A 47 -1.33 -25.64 -7.18
N PRO A 48 -1.57 -26.96 -7.14
CA PRO A 48 -2.83 -27.51 -6.69
C PRO A 48 -3.10 -27.07 -5.25
N GLY A 49 -4.14 -26.25 -5.05
CA GLY A 49 -4.49 -25.63 -3.75
C GLY A 49 -4.43 -24.10 -3.72
N ALA A 50 -4.06 -23.44 -4.83
CA ALA A 50 -4.21 -21.99 -4.97
C ALA A 50 -5.66 -21.55 -4.77
N ALA A 51 -5.93 -20.68 -3.79
CA ALA A 51 -7.20 -19.95 -3.76
C ALA A 51 -7.30 -19.09 -5.03
N ALA A 52 -8.51 -18.94 -5.57
CA ALA A 52 -8.76 -18.19 -6.80
C ALA A 52 -8.13 -16.79 -6.72
N ALA A 53 -7.46 -16.38 -7.80
CA ALA A 53 -6.84 -15.07 -7.88
C ALA A 53 -7.88 -13.97 -7.67
N THR A 54 -7.62 -13.09 -6.72
CA THR A 54 -8.40 -11.87 -6.49
C THR A 54 -7.75 -10.72 -7.25
N ASN A 55 -8.54 -10.00 -8.04
CA ASN A 55 -8.08 -8.81 -8.71
C ASN A 55 -8.09 -7.62 -7.76
N MET A 56 -6.98 -6.90 -7.70
CA MET A 56 -6.81 -5.64 -6.97
C MET A 56 -6.44 -4.53 -7.95
N THR A 57 -6.91 -3.31 -7.72
CA THR A 57 -6.52 -2.13 -8.52
C THR A 57 -6.17 -0.98 -7.59
N ILE A 58 -5.00 -0.39 -7.80
CA ILE A 58 -4.56 0.85 -7.15
C ILE A 58 -4.77 2.00 -8.13
N LYS A 59 -5.35 3.09 -7.66
CA LYS A 59 -5.54 4.33 -8.42
C LYS A 59 -4.99 5.51 -7.62
N VAL A 60 -4.23 6.38 -8.28
CA VAL A 60 -3.69 7.61 -7.70
C VAL A 60 -4.12 8.78 -8.55
N LYS A 61 -4.65 9.82 -7.91
CA LYS A 61 -5.02 11.10 -8.52
C LYS A 61 -4.68 12.23 -7.58
N GLY A 62 -3.65 13.02 -7.90
CA GLY A 62 -3.15 14.05 -7.00
C GLY A 62 -2.75 13.44 -5.63
N ASP A 63 -3.34 13.93 -4.54
CA ASP A 63 -3.13 13.40 -3.18
C ASP A 63 -4.12 12.28 -2.79
N LYS A 64 -4.95 11.79 -3.72
CA LYS A 64 -5.94 10.74 -3.46
C LYS A 64 -5.44 9.37 -3.90
N LEU A 65 -5.63 8.38 -3.05
CA LEU A 65 -5.35 6.98 -3.31
C LEU A 65 -6.67 6.20 -3.22
N ARG A 66 -6.92 5.32 -4.19
CA ARG A 66 -8.02 4.36 -4.16
C ARG A 66 -7.49 2.95 -4.38
N ILE A 67 -7.95 2.02 -3.56
CA ILE A 67 -7.64 0.60 -3.67
C ILE A 67 -8.96 -0.14 -3.81
N ASP A 68 -9.13 -0.83 -4.93
CA ASP A 68 -10.28 -1.70 -5.20
C ASP A 68 -9.84 -3.16 -5.07
N VAL A 69 -10.48 -3.94 -4.20
CA VAL A 69 -10.28 -5.38 -4.05
C VAL A 69 -11.57 -6.09 -4.46
N SER A 70 -11.46 -7.09 -5.32
CA SER A 70 -12.65 -7.75 -5.92
C SER A 70 -13.23 -8.87 -5.04
N SER A 71 -12.45 -9.42 -4.11
CA SER A 71 -12.87 -10.50 -3.21
C SER A 71 -12.06 -10.49 -1.91
N PRO A 72 -12.61 -9.98 -0.79
CA PRO A 72 -13.96 -9.41 -0.66
C PRO A 72 -14.12 -8.09 -1.43
N GLN A 73 -15.34 -7.71 -1.83
CA GLN A 73 -15.59 -6.47 -2.57
C GLN A 73 -15.46 -5.25 -1.67
N VAL A 74 -14.23 -4.77 -1.49
CA VAL A 74 -13.89 -3.64 -0.63
C VAL A 74 -13.17 -2.59 -1.45
N THR A 75 -13.57 -1.33 -1.26
CA THR A 75 -12.82 -0.19 -1.77
C THR A 75 -12.30 0.62 -0.60
N THR A 76 -11.02 0.94 -0.59
CA THR A 76 -10.41 1.90 0.34
C THR A 76 -10.07 3.17 -0.43
N ILE A 77 -10.50 4.32 0.05
CA ILE A 77 -10.14 5.64 -0.48
C ILE A 77 -9.44 6.41 0.64
N LEU A 78 -8.26 6.94 0.33
CA LEU A 78 -7.51 7.84 1.18
C LEU A 78 -7.43 9.20 0.50
N ASP A 79 -7.82 10.25 1.22
CA ASP A 79 -7.68 11.63 0.80
C ASP A 79 -6.50 12.29 1.52
N GLY A 80 -5.36 12.41 0.86
CA GLY A 80 -4.15 12.99 1.44
C GLY A 80 -4.24 14.49 1.71
N THR A 81 -5.29 15.18 1.24
CA THR A 81 -5.54 16.60 1.57
C THR A 81 -6.20 16.72 2.94
N THR A 82 -7.18 15.87 3.24
CA THR A 82 -7.95 15.90 4.50
C THR A 82 -7.46 14.91 5.55
N GLY A 83 -6.64 13.94 5.14
CA GLY A 83 -6.24 12.78 5.94
C GLY A 83 -7.36 11.77 6.16
N GLU A 84 -8.45 11.86 5.42
CA GLU A 84 -9.60 11.00 5.58
C GLU A 84 -9.39 9.62 4.94
N LEU A 85 -9.76 8.57 5.67
CA LEU A 85 -9.80 7.19 5.20
C LEU A 85 -11.25 6.70 5.11
N ILE A 86 -11.67 6.28 3.93
CA ILE A 86 -13.01 5.81 3.62
C ILE A 86 -12.92 4.36 3.17
N ASN A 87 -13.57 3.46 3.88
CA ASN A 87 -13.76 2.07 3.45
C ASN A 87 -15.19 1.87 3.00
N LEU A 88 -15.35 1.42 1.76
CA LEU A 88 -16.63 1.03 1.15
C LEU A 88 -16.70 -0.49 1.17
N LEU A 89 -17.64 -1.04 1.93
CA LEU A 89 -18.01 -2.44 1.82
C LEU A 89 -19.07 -2.55 0.73
N ASN A 90 -18.63 -2.83 -0.51
CA ASN A 90 -19.47 -2.72 -1.70
C ASN A 90 -20.68 -3.68 -1.64
N ASP A 91 -20.46 -4.91 -1.20
CA ASP A 91 -21.52 -5.92 -1.02
C ASP A 91 -22.64 -5.45 -0.09
N LYS A 92 -22.28 -4.65 0.92
CA LYS A 92 -23.20 -4.16 1.95
C LYS A 92 -23.66 -2.72 1.72
N LYS A 93 -23.17 -2.07 0.65
CA LYS A 93 -23.32 -0.64 0.40
C LYS A 93 -23.08 0.19 1.66
N THR A 94 -22.04 -0.16 2.40
CA THR A 94 -21.75 0.44 3.72
C THR A 94 -20.48 1.26 3.64
N VAL A 95 -20.51 2.45 4.23
CA VAL A 95 -19.34 3.33 4.38
C VAL A 95 -18.87 3.31 5.82
N VAL A 96 -17.56 3.13 5.98
CA VAL A 96 -16.84 3.37 7.23
C VAL A 96 -15.85 4.49 6.97
N ARG A 97 -16.05 5.64 7.63
CA ARG A 97 -15.25 6.86 7.45
C ARG A 97 -14.45 7.15 8.72
N ILE A 98 -13.15 7.36 8.56
CA ILE A 98 -12.24 7.79 9.62
C ILE A 98 -11.67 9.15 9.21
N SER A 99 -11.95 10.19 9.99
CA SER A 99 -11.41 11.53 9.73
C SER A 99 -9.91 11.60 10.01
N GLY A 100 -9.22 12.56 9.40
CA GLY A 100 -7.80 12.82 9.67
C GLY A 100 -7.48 13.04 11.15
N ASP A 101 -8.35 13.74 11.88
CA ASP A 101 -8.19 13.94 13.33
C ASP A 101 -8.23 12.62 14.11
N LYS A 102 -9.13 11.70 13.73
CA LYS A 102 -9.21 10.38 14.35
C LYS A 102 -8.00 9.53 14.00
N MET A 103 -7.52 9.59 12.76
CA MET A 103 -6.29 8.91 12.35
C MET A 103 -5.09 9.42 13.16
N LYS A 104 -4.97 10.73 13.33
CA LYS A 104 -3.93 11.36 14.16
C LYS A 104 -4.02 10.90 15.62
N ALA A 105 -5.22 10.87 16.20
CA ALA A 105 -5.43 10.39 17.56
C ALA A 105 -5.05 8.92 17.74
N ILE A 106 -5.36 8.06 16.76
CA ILE A 106 -4.94 6.64 16.75
C ILE A 106 -3.41 6.54 16.68
N ALA A 107 -2.76 7.31 15.81
CA ALA A 107 -1.31 7.33 15.69
C ALA A 107 -0.63 7.81 16.99
N ASP A 108 -1.14 8.89 17.60
CA ASP A 108 -0.63 9.41 18.87
C ASP A 108 -0.80 8.40 20.01
N MET A 109 -1.93 7.68 20.04
CA MET A 109 -2.16 6.59 21.00
C MET A 109 -1.16 5.45 20.77
N LEU A 110 -0.99 4.98 19.53
CA LEU A 110 -0.05 3.91 19.22
C LEU A 110 1.38 4.31 19.58
N ASN A 111 1.78 5.55 19.33
CA ASN A 111 3.08 6.09 19.71
C ASN A 111 3.28 6.13 21.24
N LYS A 112 2.25 6.48 22.01
CA LYS A 112 2.30 6.50 23.48
C LYS A 112 2.40 5.11 24.11
N PHE A 113 1.80 4.10 23.48
CA PHE A 113 1.82 2.71 23.96
C PHE A 113 2.93 1.85 23.33
N SER A 114 3.60 2.37 22.30
CA SER A 114 4.82 1.77 21.78
C SER A 114 5.94 2.05 22.77
N ASN A 115 6.34 1.03 23.54
CA ASN A 115 7.57 1.10 24.34
C ASN A 115 8.72 1.49 23.40
N LYS A 116 9.26 2.70 23.60
CA LYS A 116 10.41 3.23 22.85
C LYS A 116 11.54 2.20 22.80
N LYS A 117 11.61 1.45 21.71
CA LYS A 117 12.87 1.04 21.10
C LYS A 117 13.14 2.03 19.97
N GLU A 118 13.42 3.27 20.37
CA GLU A 118 14.13 4.22 19.52
C GLU A 118 15.43 3.51 19.09
N ASN A 119 15.72 3.51 17.79
CA ASN A 119 16.85 2.83 17.15
C ASN A 119 16.64 1.38 16.69
N ARG A 120 15.48 1.03 16.15
CA ARG A 120 15.46 0.04 15.06
C ARG A 120 15.66 0.79 13.76
N GLU A 121 16.77 0.53 13.07
CA GLU A 121 16.95 1.01 11.69
C GLU A 121 15.71 0.62 10.87
N LYS A 122 15.17 1.57 10.10
CA LYS A 122 14.06 1.30 9.18
C LYS A 122 14.49 0.13 8.29
N PRO A 123 13.76 -1.01 8.28
CA PRO A 123 14.10 -2.12 7.41
C PRO A 123 14.20 -1.63 5.96
N ARG A 124 15.23 -2.09 5.24
CA ARG A 124 15.49 -1.73 3.85
C ARG A 124 15.39 -2.94 2.95
N LEU A 125 15.22 -2.70 1.65
CA LEU A 125 15.31 -3.74 0.64
C LEU A 125 16.75 -4.25 0.54
N ILE A 126 16.92 -5.57 0.59
CA ILE A 126 18.20 -6.24 0.45
C ILE A 126 18.19 -6.97 -0.90
N PRO A 127 19.09 -6.64 -1.85
CA PRO A 127 19.16 -7.35 -3.12
C PRO A 127 19.61 -8.79 -2.88
N THR A 128 18.94 -9.77 -3.50
CA THR A 128 19.32 -11.18 -3.42
C THR A 128 20.32 -11.59 -4.49
N GLY A 129 20.49 -10.75 -5.53
CA GLY A 129 21.25 -11.06 -6.74
C GLY A 129 20.53 -11.98 -7.71
N GLN A 130 19.32 -12.46 -7.38
CA GLN A 130 18.52 -13.28 -8.28
C GLN A 130 17.78 -12.43 -9.32
N LYS A 131 17.70 -12.95 -10.53
CA LYS A 131 17.03 -12.32 -11.67
C LYS A 131 15.99 -13.27 -12.26
N GLU A 132 14.85 -12.73 -12.64
CA GLU A 132 13.75 -13.47 -13.26
C GLU A 132 13.09 -12.60 -14.34
N ILE A 133 12.54 -13.21 -15.39
CA ILE A 133 11.68 -12.51 -16.35
C ILE A 133 10.23 -12.68 -15.91
N ILE A 134 9.55 -11.58 -15.60
CA ILE A 134 8.12 -11.56 -15.23
C ILE A 134 7.38 -10.68 -16.22
N ASN A 135 6.34 -11.24 -16.86
CA ASN A 135 5.53 -10.54 -17.86
C ASN A 135 6.37 -9.91 -18.99
N GLY A 136 7.49 -10.53 -19.35
CA GLY A 136 8.42 -10.05 -20.37
C GLY A 136 9.43 -8.99 -19.90
N TYR A 137 9.44 -8.64 -18.62
CA TYR A 137 10.39 -7.68 -18.04
C TYR A 137 11.47 -8.40 -17.22
N GLU A 138 12.73 -8.03 -17.42
CA GLU A 138 13.82 -8.43 -16.52
C GLU A 138 13.59 -7.79 -15.14
N THR A 139 13.66 -8.61 -14.10
CA THR A 139 13.51 -8.19 -12.72
C THR A 139 14.69 -8.62 -11.88
N GLU A 140 14.97 -7.84 -10.84
CA GLU A 140 15.88 -8.19 -9.76
C GLU A 140 15.09 -8.42 -8.48
N GLN A 141 15.44 -9.46 -7.74
CA GLN A 141 14.74 -9.84 -6.53
C GLN A 141 15.37 -9.17 -5.29
N TYR A 142 14.50 -8.68 -4.41
CA TYR A 142 14.85 -8.05 -3.14
C TYR A 142 14.05 -8.67 -2.01
N THR A 143 14.66 -8.81 -0.84
CA THR A 143 13.96 -9.19 0.38
C THR A 143 13.77 -7.99 1.30
N TYR A 144 12.69 -8.04 2.07
CA TYR A 144 12.34 -7.08 3.11
C TYR A 144 11.90 -7.82 4.35
N GLU A 145 12.57 -7.59 5.46
CA GLU A 145 12.20 -8.14 6.76
C GLU A 145 11.58 -7.03 7.61
N GLY A 146 10.25 -6.91 7.53
CA GLY A 146 9.47 -6.01 8.36
C GLY A 146 9.27 -6.56 9.77
N PRO A 147 8.83 -5.73 10.72
CA PRO A 147 8.55 -6.18 12.09
C PRO A 147 7.44 -7.25 12.19
N ASP A 148 6.50 -7.23 11.24
CA ASP A 148 5.27 -8.04 11.27
C ASP A 148 5.18 -9.05 10.12
N PHE A 149 6.02 -8.92 9.08
CA PHE A 149 5.97 -9.76 7.89
C PHE A 149 7.33 -9.80 7.20
N LYS A 150 7.55 -10.86 6.41
CA LYS A 150 8.62 -10.92 5.42
C LYS A 150 8.04 -10.75 4.03
N ALA A 151 8.74 -10.03 3.17
CA ALA A 151 8.34 -9.86 1.79
C ALA A 151 9.51 -10.05 0.82
N THR A 152 9.16 -10.55 -0.36
CA THR A 152 10.03 -10.64 -1.52
C THR A 152 9.44 -9.77 -2.63
N TYR A 153 10.27 -8.93 -3.23
CA TYR A 153 9.90 -8.05 -4.32
C TYR A 153 10.68 -8.40 -5.57
N TRP A 154 10.00 -8.47 -6.70
CA TRP A 154 10.64 -8.52 -8.02
C TRP A 154 10.47 -7.16 -8.67
N ILE A 155 11.60 -6.48 -8.81
CA ILE A 155 11.68 -5.08 -9.22
C ILE A 155 12.17 -5.02 -10.65
N ALA A 156 11.38 -4.41 -11.54
CA ALA A 156 11.73 -4.17 -12.93
C ALA A 156 12.38 -2.78 -13.06
N PRO A 157 13.71 -2.67 -13.16
CA PRO A 157 14.39 -1.37 -13.28
C PRO A 157 14.04 -0.64 -14.58
N ASN A 158 13.79 -1.40 -15.65
CA ASN A 158 13.53 -0.88 -17.00
C ASN A 158 12.05 -0.98 -17.41
N TYR A 159 11.12 -0.96 -16.45
CA TYR A 159 9.69 -0.97 -16.78
C TYR A 159 9.31 0.30 -17.58
N PRO A 160 8.54 0.19 -18.68
CA PRO A 160 8.12 1.34 -19.47
C PRO A 160 7.40 2.39 -18.61
N ASN A 161 7.84 3.64 -18.68
CA ASN A 161 7.36 4.75 -17.82
C ASN A 161 7.52 4.48 -16.30
N GLY A 162 8.32 3.51 -15.88
CA GLY A 162 8.47 3.09 -14.49
C GLY A 162 8.86 4.23 -13.55
N ALA A 163 9.74 5.13 -13.98
CA ALA A 163 10.11 6.31 -13.21
C ALA A 163 8.92 7.26 -12.96
N HIS A 164 8.03 7.44 -13.95
CA HIS A 164 6.83 8.26 -13.79
C HIS A 164 5.81 7.59 -12.85
N VAL A 165 5.62 6.29 -12.98
CA VAL A 165 4.76 5.49 -12.10
C VAL A 165 5.26 5.56 -10.65
N LEU A 166 6.56 5.35 -10.43
CA LEU A 166 7.19 5.48 -9.12
C LEU A 166 7.02 6.89 -8.56
N ALA A 167 7.22 7.93 -9.37
CA ALA A 167 7.02 9.30 -8.92
C ALA A 167 5.58 9.57 -8.43
N GLN A 168 4.56 9.00 -9.10
CA GLN A 168 3.18 9.09 -8.62
C GLN A 168 2.98 8.34 -7.30
N LEU A 169 3.51 7.11 -7.16
CA LEU A 169 3.44 6.34 -5.90
C LEU A 169 4.15 7.05 -4.74
N GLN A 170 5.31 7.65 -5.01
CA GLN A 170 6.13 8.42 -4.06
C GLN A 170 5.49 9.76 -3.69
N SER A 171 4.53 10.25 -4.48
CA SER A 171 3.84 11.51 -4.20
C SER A 171 2.86 11.40 -3.03
N ILE A 172 2.41 10.17 -2.72
CA ILE A 172 1.60 9.86 -1.55
C ILE A 172 2.52 9.95 -0.33
N LYS A 173 2.17 10.82 0.62
CA LYS A 173 3.00 11.06 1.81
C LYS A 173 3.14 9.77 2.64
N SER A 174 4.35 9.47 3.10
CA SER A 174 4.67 8.25 3.85
C SER A 174 3.86 8.11 5.13
N GLU A 175 3.52 9.22 5.79
CA GLU A 175 2.70 9.23 6.99
C GLU A 175 1.32 8.63 6.74
N PHE A 176 0.81 8.67 5.50
CA PHE A 176 -0.45 8.03 5.16
C PHE A 176 -0.32 6.51 4.95
N TRP A 177 0.79 6.06 4.38
CA TRP A 177 1.11 4.62 4.32
C TRP A 177 1.30 4.03 5.71
N ASP A 178 1.93 4.80 6.60
CA ASP A 178 2.10 4.47 8.02
C ASP A 178 0.77 4.49 8.77
N ALA A 179 -0.08 5.50 8.53
CA ALA A 179 -1.40 5.61 9.15
C ALA A 179 -2.35 4.49 8.72
N ALA A 180 -2.22 3.99 7.49
CA ALA A 180 -2.89 2.77 7.04
C ALA A 180 -2.31 1.48 7.67
N ASN A 181 -1.32 1.61 8.58
CA ASN A 181 -0.62 0.53 9.28
C ASN A 181 -0.07 -0.54 8.33
N THR A 182 0.35 -0.13 7.12
CA THR A 182 0.80 -1.06 6.09
C THR A 182 2.20 -1.59 6.35
N LYS A 183 3.03 -0.83 7.10
CA LYS A 183 4.45 -1.14 7.38
C LYS A 183 5.24 -1.57 6.13
N MET A 184 4.78 -1.13 4.95
CA MET A 184 5.40 -1.47 3.67
C MET A 184 6.71 -0.70 3.50
N PRO A 185 7.67 -1.23 2.73
CA PRO A 185 8.83 -0.45 2.33
C PRO A 185 8.37 0.78 1.56
N ASP A 186 9.10 1.87 1.77
CA ASP A 186 8.80 3.14 1.13
C ASP A 186 9.15 3.06 -0.36
N PHE A 187 8.24 3.47 -1.24
CA PHE A 187 8.46 3.43 -2.69
C PHE A 187 9.67 4.25 -3.15
N ARG A 188 10.19 5.16 -2.31
CA ARG A 188 11.45 5.88 -2.56
C ARG A 188 12.69 5.00 -2.44
N ASP A 189 12.59 3.88 -1.73
CA ASP A 189 13.68 2.92 -1.53
C ASP A 189 13.76 1.89 -2.68
N PHE A 190 12.81 1.90 -3.62
CA PHE A 190 12.76 0.95 -4.74
C PHE A 190 13.61 1.43 -5.93
N PRO A 191 14.55 0.61 -6.45
CA PRO A 191 15.37 0.94 -7.61
C PRO A 191 14.64 0.82 -8.97
N GLY A 192 13.36 0.50 -8.97
CA GLY A 192 12.54 0.26 -10.14
C GLY A 192 11.09 -0.05 -9.74
N LEU A 193 10.22 -0.36 -10.72
CA LEU A 193 8.83 -0.67 -10.40
C LEU A 193 8.72 -2.10 -9.84
N PRO A 194 8.21 -2.32 -8.61
CA PRO A 194 7.89 -3.68 -8.16
C PRO A 194 6.71 -4.23 -8.95
N ILE A 195 6.96 -5.24 -9.79
CA ILE A 195 5.93 -5.86 -10.64
C ILE A 195 5.41 -7.20 -10.09
N ARG A 196 6.09 -7.78 -9.10
CA ARG A 196 5.58 -8.86 -8.26
C ARG A 196 6.02 -8.64 -6.82
N MET A 197 5.15 -8.98 -5.88
CA MET A 197 5.42 -8.98 -4.46
C MET A 197 4.83 -10.26 -3.86
N GLN A 198 5.61 -10.91 -3.00
CA GLN A 198 5.19 -12.04 -2.18
C GLN A 198 5.34 -11.62 -0.73
N ILE A 199 4.29 -11.79 0.07
CA ILE A 199 4.28 -11.50 1.51
C ILE A 199 3.95 -12.79 2.25
N ILE A 200 4.72 -13.10 3.29
CA ILE A 200 4.41 -14.17 4.23
C ILE A 200 3.89 -13.53 5.52
N VAL A 201 2.62 -13.77 5.82
CA VAL A 201 1.90 -13.26 7.00
C VAL A 201 1.60 -14.40 7.96
N GLY A 202 2.18 -14.37 9.16
CA GLY A 202 1.90 -15.35 10.19
C GLY A 202 2.77 -15.12 11.43
N LYS A 203 2.24 -15.41 12.62
CA LYS A 203 3.08 -15.52 13.82
C LYS A 203 3.95 -16.77 13.63
N GLU A 204 5.24 -16.58 13.44
CA GLU A 204 6.17 -17.62 13.87
C GLU A 204 5.92 -17.79 15.37
N ASN A 205 5.34 -18.93 15.76
CA ASN A 205 5.10 -19.21 17.17
C ASN A 205 6.43 -19.04 17.90
N GLN A 206 6.47 -18.15 18.88
CA GLN A 206 7.64 -18.09 19.76
C GLN A 206 7.84 -19.48 20.37
N PRO A 207 9.09 -19.97 20.48
CA PRO A 207 9.35 -21.24 21.14
C PRO A 207 8.88 -21.13 22.60
N GLY A 208 7.75 -21.77 22.94
CA GLY A 208 7.24 -21.82 24.32
C GLY A 208 5.73 -21.61 24.53
N GLU A 209 4.95 -21.20 23.52
CA GLU A 209 3.48 -21.17 23.67
C GLU A 209 2.89 -22.58 23.52
N HIS A 210 2.86 -23.32 24.63
CA HIS A 210 2.14 -24.58 24.74
C HIS A 210 0.62 -24.31 24.77
N GLY A 211 -0.08 -24.55 23.66
CA GLY A 211 -1.54 -24.73 23.72
C GLY A 211 -2.37 -24.44 22.48
N ALA A 212 -1.84 -23.83 21.43
CA ALA A 212 -2.60 -23.62 20.18
C ALA A 212 -1.96 -24.39 19.03
N ALA A 213 -2.77 -25.08 18.22
CA ALA A 213 -2.31 -25.69 16.99
C ALA A 213 -1.60 -24.63 16.12
N PRO A 214 -0.50 -24.97 15.43
CA PRO A 214 0.23 -24.01 14.61
C PRO A 214 -0.70 -23.47 13.52
N ALA A 215 -0.98 -22.17 13.57
CA ALA A 215 -1.57 -21.48 12.44
C ALA A 215 -0.50 -21.45 11.35
N HIS A 216 -0.74 -22.12 10.22
CA HIS A 216 0.18 -22.07 9.09
C HIS A 216 0.31 -20.62 8.62
N PRO A 217 1.54 -20.12 8.38
CA PRO A 217 1.72 -18.81 7.77
C PRO A 217 0.95 -18.76 6.45
N THR A 218 0.42 -17.60 6.12
CA THR A 218 -0.30 -17.36 4.87
C THR A 218 0.64 -16.64 3.91
N GLU A 219 0.74 -17.14 2.69
CA GLU A 219 1.47 -16.49 1.61
C GLU A 219 0.49 -15.73 0.70
N ILE A 220 0.84 -14.50 0.39
CA ILE A 220 0.10 -13.62 -0.51
C ILE A 220 1.03 -13.20 -1.64
N THR A 221 0.72 -13.58 -2.87
CA THR A 221 1.51 -13.19 -4.05
C THR A 221 0.67 -12.28 -4.94
N SER A 222 1.14 -11.06 -5.17
CA SER A 222 0.51 -10.06 -6.04
C SER A 222 1.41 -9.76 -7.23
N THR A 223 0.88 -9.84 -8.45
CA THR A 223 1.60 -9.54 -9.69
C THR A 223 0.87 -8.45 -10.46
N VAL A 224 1.60 -7.43 -10.93
CA VAL A 224 1.08 -6.36 -11.79
C VAL A 224 0.65 -6.96 -13.13
N THR A 225 -0.60 -6.77 -13.49
CA THR A 225 -1.18 -7.19 -14.78
C THR A 225 -1.35 -6.03 -15.76
N GLY A 226 -1.32 -4.79 -15.28
CA GLY A 226 -1.39 -3.61 -16.15
C GLY A 226 -1.10 -2.31 -15.42
N VAL A 227 -0.60 -1.32 -16.17
CA VAL A 227 -0.36 0.05 -15.70
C VAL A 227 -0.91 1.02 -16.75
N SER A 228 -1.69 2.00 -16.32
CA SER A 228 -2.23 3.07 -17.17
C SER A 228 -2.01 4.43 -16.51
N LEU A 229 -1.74 5.44 -17.34
CA LEU A 229 -1.61 6.85 -16.97
C LEU A 229 -2.79 7.69 -17.50
N ASP A 230 -3.87 7.03 -17.89
CA ASP A 230 -5.07 7.68 -18.41
C ASP A 230 -5.76 8.50 -17.32
N SER A 231 -6.50 9.54 -17.73
CA SER A 231 -7.20 10.37 -16.76
C SER A 231 -8.29 9.60 -16.01
N ILE A 232 -8.32 9.77 -14.70
CA ILE A 232 -9.28 9.16 -13.79
C ILE A 232 -10.27 10.26 -13.36
N PRO A 233 -11.59 10.02 -13.50
CA PRO A 233 -12.61 10.97 -13.08
C PRO A 233 -12.69 11.08 -11.56
N ASP A 234 -12.91 12.30 -11.05
CA ASP A 234 -12.99 12.59 -9.61
C ASP A 234 -14.09 11.80 -8.88
N SER A 235 -15.15 11.43 -9.61
CA SER A 235 -16.24 10.59 -9.08
C SER A 235 -15.77 9.22 -8.60
N GLN A 236 -14.66 8.69 -9.12
CA GLN A 236 -14.07 7.45 -8.62
C GLN A 236 -13.44 7.59 -7.24
N PHE A 237 -13.19 8.80 -6.75
CA PHE A 237 -12.69 9.04 -5.38
C PHE A 237 -13.79 9.52 -4.43
N SER A 238 -15.05 9.46 -4.86
CA SER A 238 -16.22 9.87 -4.07
C SER A 238 -17.00 8.66 -3.58
N VAL A 239 -17.74 8.85 -2.49
CA VAL A 239 -18.69 7.83 -1.99
C VAL A 239 -19.93 7.80 -2.90
N PRO A 240 -20.33 6.63 -3.43
CA PRO A 240 -21.55 6.53 -4.22
C PRO A 240 -22.79 6.84 -3.38
N ALA A 241 -23.79 7.48 -4.00
CA ALA A 241 -24.96 8.02 -3.30
C ALA A 241 -25.85 6.98 -2.62
N ASP A 242 -25.76 5.71 -3.02
CA ASP A 242 -26.55 4.60 -2.48
C ASP A 242 -25.89 3.91 -1.28
N PHE A 243 -24.72 4.37 -0.84
CA PHE A 243 -24.05 3.85 0.35
C PHE A 243 -24.55 4.51 1.63
N LYS A 244 -24.58 3.74 2.72
CA LYS A 244 -24.99 4.20 4.04
C LYS A 244 -23.81 4.23 4.99
N GLU A 245 -23.60 5.37 5.64
CA GLU A 245 -22.56 5.50 6.66
C GLU A 245 -22.95 4.75 7.93
N THR A 246 -22.04 3.91 8.40
CA THR A 246 -22.18 3.21 9.68
C THR A 246 -21.21 3.82 10.68
N LYS A 247 -21.70 4.10 11.89
CA LYS A 247 -20.84 4.55 12.98
C LYS A 247 -19.83 3.44 13.31
N LEU A 248 -18.55 3.80 13.32
CA LEU A 248 -17.50 2.93 13.85
C LEU A 248 -17.90 2.42 15.25
N PRO A 249 -17.61 1.16 15.59
CA PRO A 249 -17.81 0.64 16.94
C PRO A 249 -17.15 1.56 17.97
N ASN A 250 -17.79 1.74 19.13
CA ASN A 250 -17.42 2.73 20.16
C ASN A 250 -15.97 2.64 20.68
N ILE A 251 -15.23 1.57 20.38
CA ILE A 251 -13.77 1.50 20.59
C ILE A 251 -13.01 2.65 19.92
N PHE A 252 -13.50 3.17 18.78
CA PHE A 252 -12.91 4.34 18.10
C PHE A 252 -13.44 5.69 18.62
N ASN A 253 -14.57 5.70 19.34
CA ASN A 253 -15.12 6.91 19.97
C ASN A 253 -14.62 7.09 21.42
N LYS A 254 -14.05 6.05 22.02
CA LYS A 254 -13.54 6.05 23.40
C LYS A 254 -12.04 6.36 23.48
N ALA A 255 -11.57 7.28 22.64
CA ALA A 255 -10.42 8.12 23.00
C ALA A 255 -10.83 9.21 24.04
N ALA A 256 -11.96 9.01 24.73
CA ALA A 256 -12.27 9.72 25.96
C ALA A 256 -11.26 9.29 27.02
N ILE A 257 -10.34 10.21 27.29
CA ILE A 257 -9.54 10.37 28.50
C ILE A 257 -10.12 9.52 29.64
N PRO A 258 -9.40 8.54 30.21
CA PRO A 258 -9.77 8.00 31.49
C PRO A 258 -9.73 9.18 32.46
N SER A 259 -10.90 9.66 32.88
CA SER A 259 -11.00 10.63 33.95
C SER A 259 -10.29 10.02 35.15
N ALA A 260 -9.15 10.59 35.52
CA ALA A 260 -8.47 10.20 36.74
C ALA A 260 -9.46 10.43 37.87
N SER A 261 -9.92 9.35 38.50
CA SER A 261 -10.61 9.45 39.77
C SER A 261 -9.62 10.07 40.76
N PRO A 262 -9.99 11.13 41.49
CA PRO A 262 -9.20 11.57 42.62
C PRO A 262 -9.37 10.51 43.71
N SER A 263 -8.27 9.83 44.06
CA SER A 263 -8.26 8.94 45.22
C SER A 263 -8.48 9.78 46.50
N PRO A 264 -9.25 9.26 47.48
CA PRO A 264 -9.45 9.90 48.78
C PRO A 264 -8.20 9.87 49.66
#